data_AF-I5AQM2-F1
#
_entry.id   AF-I5AQM2-F1
#
_cell.length_a   1.000
_cell.length_b   1.000
_cell.length_c   1.000
_cell.angle_alpha   90.00
_cell.angle_beta   90.00
_cell.angle_gamma   90.00
#
_symmetry.space_group_name_H-M   'P 1'
#
loop_
_entity.id
_entity.type
_entity.pdbx_description
1 polymer ?
#
loop_
_entity_poly.entity_id
_entity_poly.type
_entity_poly.pdbx_seq_one_letter_code
_entity_poly.pdbx_strand_id
1 'polypeptide(L)'
;MSVEEKGLNELKFRVIYLKDGLAAGSFFECVGAEESAEAVEPETRAQEYQSEVDTQGLVILDFSAEDQKEQALEKISAVCQKAMIPVYAAGNIDEISDIGHLLEAGCDLVILNMVKDSNQEMLEEASETFGKEHIGVYLPDYNTYLMQNEKYEEFAGLLFLDEGRGGEEIAEETKLPVLIHNEGEGSCKKINFDRAMVESTITWADFKTDGNGLVPCIVQDHENGEVLMLAYMNEESFNKTLESGRMTYWSRSRQELWMKGLTSGHFQYVKTLSIDCDNDTLLAKVAQVGAACHTGHRTCFYRDLVNRK
;
A
#
# COMPACT_ATOMS: atom_id res chain seq x y z
N MET A 1 -25.69 -16.53 -22.45
CA MET A 1 -26.28 -15.68 -21.40
C MET A 1 -25.13 -14.87 -20.82
N SER A 2 -25.32 -13.55 -20.82
CA SER A 2 -24.31 -12.51 -20.71
C SER A 2 -23.53 -12.53 -19.40
N VAL A 3 -22.28 -12.11 -19.55
CA VAL A 3 -21.42 -11.56 -18.50
C VAL A 3 -22.03 -10.22 -18.11
N GLU A 4 -22.87 -10.20 -17.08
CA GLU A 4 -23.44 -8.98 -16.48
C GLU A 4 -23.86 -9.31 -15.04
N GLU A 5 -23.46 -8.46 -14.09
CA GLU A 5 -23.85 -8.44 -12.67
C GLU A 5 -23.17 -9.40 -11.67
N LYS A 6 -21.83 -9.42 -11.62
CA LYS A 6 -21.15 -9.46 -10.31
C LYS A 6 -20.73 -8.02 -9.99
N GLY A 7 -21.38 -7.43 -8.99
CA GLY A 7 -21.34 -6.01 -8.70
C GLY A 7 -19.93 -5.44 -8.53
N LEU A 8 -19.71 -4.29 -9.17
CA LEU A 8 -18.69 -3.30 -8.83
C LEU A 8 -18.99 -2.57 -7.49
N ASN A 9 -20.05 -2.97 -6.78
CA ASN A 9 -20.34 -2.65 -5.37
C ASN A 9 -19.83 -3.86 -4.56
N GLU A 10 -18.83 -3.83 -3.69
CA GLU A 10 -18.59 -2.93 -2.54
C GLU A 10 -17.11 -3.00 -2.09
N LEU A 11 -16.12 -2.91 -2.99
CA LEU A 11 -14.72 -2.93 -2.57
C LEU A 11 -14.35 -1.61 -1.87
N LYS A 12 -13.88 -1.67 -0.61
CA LYS A 12 -13.68 -0.49 0.24
C LYS A 12 -12.30 -0.41 0.87
N PHE A 13 -11.89 0.80 1.21
CA PHE A 13 -10.84 1.02 2.20
C PHE A 13 -11.51 1.15 3.58
N ARG A 14 -10.85 0.66 4.63
CA ARG A 14 -11.27 0.93 6.01
C ARG A 14 -10.39 2.02 6.61
N VAL A 15 -10.98 2.88 7.43
CA VAL A 15 -10.27 4.00 8.05
C VAL A 15 -9.93 3.70 9.49
N ILE A 16 -8.65 3.79 9.82
CA ILE A 16 -8.14 3.76 11.19
C ILE A 16 -7.91 5.21 11.61
N TYR A 17 -8.76 5.71 12.49
CA TYR A 17 -8.56 6.99 13.13
C TYR A 17 -7.55 6.82 14.27
N LEU A 18 -6.32 7.26 14.06
CA LEU A 18 -5.26 7.16 15.06
C LEU A 18 -5.26 8.41 15.93
N LYS A 19 -5.34 8.22 17.25
CA LYS A 19 -5.32 9.29 18.23
C LYS A 19 -4.45 8.90 19.42
N ASP A 20 -3.34 9.61 19.59
CA ASP A 20 -2.44 9.50 20.75
C ASP A 20 -2.04 8.04 21.04
N GLY A 21 -1.69 7.32 19.97
CA GLY A 21 -1.19 5.95 20.00
C GLY A 21 -2.25 4.84 19.92
N LEU A 22 -3.54 5.18 19.88
CA LEU A 22 -4.64 4.21 19.85
C LEU A 22 -5.59 4.44 18.67
N ALA A 23 -6.25 3.37 18.20
CA ALA A 23 -7.31 3.48 17.20
C ALA A 23 -8.63 3.84 17.86
N ALA A 24 -9.13 5.05 17.58
CA ALA A 24 -10.45 5.51 18.00
C ALA A 24 -11.57 4.74 17.29
N GLY A 25 -12.78 4.79 17.84
CA GLY A 25 -13.96 4.18 17.23
C GLY A 25 -14.45 4.94 15.99
N SER A 26 -14.30 6.26 15.98
CA SER A 26 -14.79 7.14 14.91
C SER A 26 -13.97 8.42 14.78
N PHE A 27 -14.21 9.17 13.70
CA PHE A 27 -13.73 10.54 13.56
C PHE A 27 -14.23 11.44 14.70
N PHE A 28 -15.50 11.29 15.09
CA PHE A 28 -16.15 12.10 16.12
C PHE A 28 -15.52 11.92 17.50
N GLU A 29 -15.02 10.73 17.82
CA GLU A 29 -14.24 10.48 19.03
C GLU A 29 -12.91 11.25 19.01
N CYS A 30 -12.19 11.24 17.88
CA CYS A 30 -10.92 11.97 17.73
C CYS A 30 -11.05 13.47 17.96
N VAL A 31 -12.19 14.06 17.56
CA VAL A 31 -12.47 15.50 17.72
C VAL A 31 -13.22 15.82 19.02
N GLY A 32 -13.49 14.83 19.87
CA GLY A 32 -14.16 15.01 21.17
C GLY A 32 -15.66 15.31 21.09
N ALA A 33 -16.32 14.93 20.00
CA ALA A 33 -17.76 15.09 19.80
C ALA A 33 -18.58 13.90 20.35
N GLU A 34 -17.95 12.75 20.58
CA GLU A 34 -18.56 11.53 21.15
C GLU A 34 -17.72 10.98 22.32
N GLU A 35 -18.34 10.14 23.17
CA GLU A 35 -17.62 9.42 24.23
C GLU A 35 -16.67 8.39 23.60
N SER A 36 -15.42 8.34 24.09
CA SER A 36 -14.42 7.37 23.62
C SER A 36 -14.94 5.94 23.81
N ALA A 37 -15.02 5.19 22.72
CA ALA A 37 -15.19 3.75 22.78
C ALA A 37 -13.94 3.09 23.40
N GLU A 38 -13.99 1.77 23.60
CA GLU A 38 -12.85 0.99 24.07
C GLU A 38 -11.70 1.09 23.05
N ALA A 39 -10.72 1.92 23.38
CA ALA A 39 -9.58 2.20 22.52
C ALA A 39 -8.75 0.92 22.33
N VAL A 40 -8.44 0.60 21.08
CA VAL A 40 -7.69 -0.62 20.72
C VAL A 40 -6.36 -0.26 20.08
N GLU A 41 -5.42 -1.19 20.17
CA GLU A 41 -4.16 -1.08 19.44
C GLU A 41 -4.42 -1.02 17.93
N PRO A 42 -3.83 -0.05 17.20
CA PRO A 42 -4.17 0.19 15.80
C PRO A 42 -3.82 -0.98 14.90
N GLU A 43 -2.77 -1.73 15.21
CA GLU A 43 -2.43 -2.94 14.45
C GLU A 43 -3.38 -4.11 14.70
N THR A 44 -4.10 -4.12 15.84
CA THR A 44 -5.21 -5.05 16.08
C THR A 44 -6.41 -4.65 15.22
N ARG A 45 -6.73 -3.36 15.16
CA ARG A 45 -7.80 -2.84 14.29
C ARG A 45 -7.51 -3.10 12.80
N ALA A 46 -6.26 -2.93 12.37
CA ALA A 46 -5.84 -3.25 11.02
C ALA A 46 -6.07 -4.72 10.66
N GLN A 47 -5.78 -5.64 11.58
CA GLN A 47 -6.01 -7.07 11.40
C GLN A 47 -7.49 -7.41 11.31
N GLU A 48 -8.33 -6.77 12.12
CA GLU A 48 -9.78 -6.90 12.06
C GLU A 48 -10.30 -6.43 10.69
N TYR A 49 -9.98 -5.21 10.28
CA TYR A 49 -10.47 -4.61 9.03
C TYR A 49 -10.02 -5.36 7.78
N GLN A 50 -8.76 -5.81 7.71
CA GLN A 50 -8.30 -6.59 6.55
C GLN A 50 -8.91 -8.00 6.48
N SER A 51 -9.53 -8.48 7.55
CA SER A 51 -10.23 -9.77 7.57
C SER A 51 -11.65 -9.69 7.03
N GLU A 52 -12.18 -8.47 6.82
CA GLU A 52 -13.44 -8.23 6.13
C GLU A 52 -13.32 -8.60 4.64
N VAL A 53 -14.36 -9.24 4.11
CA VAL A 53 -14.35 -9.89 2.79
C VAL A 53 -14.09 -8.92 1.62
N ASP A 54 -14.36 -7.62 1.82
CA ASP A 54 -14.40 -6.56 0.81
C ASP A 54 -13.35 -5.46 1.03
N THR A 55 -12.54 -5.56 2.09
CA THR A 55 -11.51 -4.56 2.40
C THR A 55 -10.27 -4.77 1.53
N GLN A 56 -9.90 -3.74 0.78
CA GLN A 56 -8.76 -3.77 -0.15
C GLN A 56 -7.63 -2.82 0.21
N GLY A 57 -7.83 -2.01 1.25
CA GLY A 57 -6.79 -1.15 1.76
C GLY A 57 -7.20 -0.51 3.08
N LEU A 58 -6.23 0.12 3.73
CA LEU A 58 -6.42 0.87 4.95
C LEU A 58 -6.04 2.33 4.70
N VAL A 59 -6.80 3.25 5.28
CA VAL A 59 -6.38 4.64 5.43
C VAL A 59 -6.16 4.88 6.92
N ILE A 60 -4.97 5.33 7.30
CA ILE A 60 -4.71 5.83 8.65
C ILE A 60 -4.84 7.34 8.60
N LEU A 61 -5.75 7.89 9.39
CA LEU A 61 -5.87 9.32 9.62
C LEU A 61 -5.32 9.63 11.02
N ASP A 62 -4.15 10.24 11.08
CA ASP A 62 -3.48 10.60 12.32
C ASP A 62 -3.97 11.95 12.86
N PHE A 63 -4.62 11.88 14.01
CA PHE A 63 -5.11 13.01 14.81
C PHE A 63 -4.34 13.17 16.12
N SER A 64 -3.22 12.47 16.28
CA SER A 64 -2.39 12.54 17.49
C SER A 64 -1.86 13.95 17.72
N ALA A 65 -1.61 14.30 18.98
CA ALA A 65 -0.97 15.57 19.30
C ALA A 65 0.46 15.64 18.75
N GLU A 66 0.96 16.86 18.50
CA GLU A 66 2.29 17.10 17.91
C GLU A 66 3.42 16.44 18.71
N ASP A 67 3.33 16.45 20.05
CA ASP A 67 4.30 15.82 20.95
C ASP A 67 4.22 14.28 20.96
N GLN A 68 3.20 13.70 20.33
CA GLN A 68 2.99 12.27 20.19
C GLN A 68 3.31 11.75 18.77
N LYS A 69 3.79 12.61 17.86
CA LYS A 69 4.06 12.27 16.45
C LYS A 69 5.03 11.09 16.28
N GLU A 70 6.08 11.02 17.09
CA GLU A 70 7.03 9.90 17.08
C GLU A 70 6.37 8.58 17.50
N GLN A 71 5.54 8.61 18.55
CA GLN A 71 4.77 7.43 18.98
C GLN A 71 3.74 7.02 17.92
N ALA A 72 3.07 7.97 17.28
CA ALA A 72 2.12 7.70 16.20
C ALA A 72 2.82 6.98 15.03
N LEU A 73 4.03 7.42 14.66
CA LEU A 73 4.84 6.78 13.63
C LEU A 73 5.20 5.33 13.98
N GLU A 74 5.58 5.04 15.24
CA GLU A 74 5.83 3.66 15.69
C GLU A 74 4.59 2.77 15.50
N LYS A 75 3.41 3.30 15.82
CA LYS A 75 2.13 2.60 15.65
C LYS A 75 1.76 2.39 14.19
N ILE A 76 1.98 3.40 13.34
CA ILE A 76 1.79 3.30 11.89
C ILE A 76 2.71 2.22 11.30
N SER A 77 3.97 2.17 11.73
CA SER A 77 4.89 1.10 11.31
C SER A 77 4.39 -0.27 11.74
N ALA A 78 3.88 -0.41 12.98
CA ALA A 78 3.31 -1.67 13.45
C ALA A 78 2.07 -2.11 12.62
N VAL A 79 1.22 -1.17 12.22
CA VAL A 79 0.10 -1.42 11.30
C VAL A 79 0.63 -1.92 9.95
N CYS A 80 1.56 -1.18 9.33
CA CYS A 80 2.11 -1.51 8.02
C CYS A 80 2.82 -2.87 7.99
N GLN A 81 3.46 -3.26 9.10
CA GLN A 81 4.09 -4.56 9.24
C GLN A 81 3.09 -5.73 9.26
N LYS A 82 1.88 -5.51 9.79
CA LYS A 82 0.82 -6.53 9.89
C LYS A 82 -0.19 -6.50 8.74
N ALA A 83 -0.26 -5.41 8.00
CA ALA A 83 -1.18 -5.23 6.88
C ALA A 83 -0.71 -6.05 5.66
N MET A 84 -1.63 -6.82 5.08
CA MET A 84 -1.45 -7.55 3.80
C MET A 84 -2.06 -6.81 2.60
N ILE A 85 -2.69 -5.68 2.87
CA ILE A 85 -3.35 -4.79 1.93
C ILE A 85 -2.68 -3.42 1.99
N PRO A 86 -2.75 -2.61 0.92
CA PRO A 86 -2.18 -1.27 0.90
C PRO A 86 -2.60 -0.42 2.10
N VAL A 87 -1.64 0.32 2.67
CA VAL A 87 -1.86 1.25 3.78
C VAL A 87 -1.52 2.67 3.32
N TYR A 88 -2.51 3.55 3.37
CA TYR A 88 -2.33 4.97 3.07
C TYR A 88 -2.33 5.75 4.39
N ALA A 89 -1.47 6.76 4.50
CA ALA A 89 -1.40 7.61 5.69
C ALA A 89 -1.75 9.06 5.37
N ALA A 90 -2.48 9.71 6.26
CA ALA A 90 -2.74 11.14 6.24
C ALA A 90 -2.75 11.69 7.67
N GLY A 91 -2.64 13.01 7.82
CA GLY A 91 -2.61 13.66 9.13
C GLY A 91 -1.19 13.81 9.70
N ASN A 92 -0.95 14.88 10.46
CA ASN A 92 0.35 15.24 11.05
C ASN A 92 1.54 15.29 10.07
N ILE A 93 1.30 15.77 8.85
CA ILE A 93 2.34 16.03 7.86
C ILE A 93 2.54 17.54 7.78
N ASP A 94 3.75 18.00 8.05
CA ASP A 94 4.13 19.42 8.09
C ASP A 94 5.41 19.69 7.29
N GLU A 95 6.27 18.69 7.11
CA GLU A 95 7.49 18.77 6.32
C GLU A 95 7.74 17.52 5.46
N ILE A 96 8.62 17.64 4.47
CA ILE A 96 8.92 16.54 3.52
C ILE A 96 9.49 15.29 4.20
N SER A 97 10.21 15.46 5.31
CA SER A 97 10.74 14.36 6.13
C SER A 97 9.63 13.47 6.68
N ASP A 98 8.47 14.03 7.02
CA ASP A 98 7.33 13.26 7.51
C ASP A 98 6.84 12.25 6.48
N ILE A 99 6.80 12.66 5.21
CA ILE A 99 6.44 11.79 4.07
C ILE A 99 7.43 10.64 3.98
N GLY A 100 8.72 10.95 4.03
CA GLY A 100 9.80 9.96 4.02
C GLY A 100 9.63 8.93 5.14
N HIS A 101 9.44 9.38 6.37
CA HIS A 101 9.25 8.50 7.53
C HIS A 101 8.02 7.60 7.40
N LEU A 102 6.89 8.12 6.90
CA LEU A 102 5.66 7.32 6.68
C LEU A 102 5.87 6.24 5.60
N LEU A 103 6.53 6.58 4.50
CA LEU A 103 6.86 5.62 3.45
C LEU A 103 7.87 4.56 3.95
N GLU A 104 8.89 4.98 4.70
CA GLU A 104 9.85 4.07 5.35
C GLU A 104 9.18 3.15 6.38
N ALA A 105 8.17 3.64 7.09
CA ALA A 105 7.35 2.84 8.00
C ALA A 105 6.55 1.74 7.28
N GLY A 106 6.38 1.88 5.95
CA GLY A 106 5.73 0.91 5.07
C GLY A 106 4.36 1.33 4.57
N CYS A 107 4.01 2.63 4.60
CA CYS A 107 2.85 3.13 3.90
C CYS A 107 3.09 3.10 2.39
N ASP A 108 2.07 2.74 1.62
CA ASP A 108 2.14 2.68 0.15
C ASP A 108 1.85 4.03 -0.49
N LEU A 109 1.16 4.93 0.23
CA LEU A 109 0.84 6.28 -0.22
C LEU A 109 0.66 7.23 0.97
N VAL A 110 1.09 8.48 0.82
CA VAL A 110 0.92 9.55 1.80
C VAL A 110 0.01 10.64 1.24
N ILE A 111 -1.05 11.01 1.95
CA ILE A 111 -2.08 11.95 1.52
C ILE A 111 -1.83 13.32 2.15
N LEU A 112 -1.50 14.30 1.31
CA LEU A 112 -1.24 15.67 1.70
C LEU A 112 -2.55 16.47 1.76
N ASN A 113 -2.82 17.13 2.89
CA ASN A 113 -3.99 17.99 3.04
C ASN A 113 -3.80 19.33 2.29
N MET A 114 -4.52 19.56 1.19
CA MET A 114 -4.40 20.77 0.38
C MET A 114 -5.01 22.02 1.03
N VAL A 115 -5.67 21.91 2.18
CA VAL A 115 -6.06 23.07 2.98
C VAL A 115 -4.84 23.73 3.64
N LYS A 116 -3.75 22.98 3.88
CA LYS A 116 -2.50 23.53 4.44
C LYS A 116 -1.62 24.11 3.32
N ASP A 117 -1.22 25.37 3.45
CA ASP A 117 -0.33 26.04 2.49
C ASP A 117 1.02 25.31 2.35
N SER A 118 1.61 24.85 3.47
CA SER A 118 2.86 24.07 3.46
C SER A 118 2.77 22.82 2.58
N ASN A 119 1.63 22.14 2.62
CA ASN A 119 1.38 20.94 1.81
C ASN A 119 1.21 21.27 0.33
N GLN A 120 0.57 22.40 0.00
CA GLN A 120 0.45 22.86 -1.38
C GLN A 120 1.82 23.22 -1.96
N GLU A 121 2.68 23.87 -1.17
CA GLU A 121 4.03 24.27 -1.58
C GLU A 121 4.93 23.05 -1.81
N MET A 122 4.84 22.01 -0.98
CA MET A 122 5.72 20.84 -1.07
C MET A 122 5.25 19.72 -2.02
N LEU A 123 4.04 19.80 -2.59
CA LEU A 123 3.48 18.72 -3.42
C LEU A 123 4.40 18.31 -4.59
N GLU A 124 4.95 19.29 -5.30
CA GLU A 124 5.85 19.05 -6.43
C GLU A 124 7.14 18.36 -5.97
N GLU A 125 7.80 18.91 -4.95
CA GLU A 125 9.02 18.32 -4.38
C GLU A 125 8.80 16.90 -3.84
N ALA A 126 7.67 16.66 -3.16
CA ALA A 126 7.30 15.34 -2.66
C ALA A 126 7.10 14.34 -3.80
N SER A 127 6.41 14.74 -4.87
CA SER A 127 6.21 13.91 -6.05
C SER A 127 7.53 13.59 -6.77
N GLU A 128 8.39 14.58 -6.96
CA GLU A 128 9.70 14.38 -7.60
C GLU A 128 10.63 13.49 -6.77
N THR A 129 10.54 13.59 -5.44
CA THR A 129 11.40 12.85 -4.51
C THR A 129 10.95 11.41 -4.32
N PHE A 130 9.64 11.18 -4.14
CA PHE A 130 9.09 9.89 -3.74
C PHE A 130 8.34 9.17 -4.86
N GLY A 131 8.08 9.82 -5.99
CA GLY A 131 7.24 9.32 -7.07
C GLY A 131 5.77 9.65 -6.82
N LYS A 132 5.09 10.20 -7.84
CA LYS A 132 3.70 10.65 -7.72
C LYS A 132 2.73 9.55 -7.34
N GLU A 133 3.04 8.30 -7.67
CA GLU A 133 2.27 7.14 -7.24
C GLU A 133 2.21 7.04 -5.71
N HIS A 134 3.26 7.44 -4.99
CA HIS A 134 3.31 7.40 -3.53
C HIS A 134 2.68 8.63 -2.86
N ILE A 135 2.17 9.59 -3.63
CA ILE A 135 1.62 10.85 -3.13
C ILE A 135 0.13 10.95 -3.50
N GLY A 136 -0.72 11.20 -2.51
CA GLY A 136 -2.11 11.58 -2.72
C GLY A 136 -2.38 12.97 -2.19
N VAL A 137 -3.53 13.53 -2.55
CA VAL A 137 -3.98 14.83 -2.04
C VAL A 137 -5.38 14.74 -1.48
N TYR A 138 -5.58 15.31 -0.29
CA TYR A 138 -6.90 15.55 0.25
C TYR A 138 -7.43 16.89 -0.23
N LEU A 139 -8.65 16.89 -0.78
CA LEU A 139 -9.34 18.08 -1.26
C LEU A 139 -10.62 18.29 -0.43
N PRO A 140 -10.85 19.49 0.12
CA PRO A 140 -12.03 19.76 0.93
C PRO A 140 -13.31 19.91 0.10
N ASP A 141 -13.19 20.25 -1.20
CA ASP A 141 -14.30 20.43 -2.12
C ASP A 141 -13.86 20.46 -3.61
N TYR A 142 -14.86 20.37 -4.48
CA TYR A 142 -14.74 20.51 -5.94
C TYR A 142 -14.08 21.82 -6.40
N ASN A 143 -14.26 22.93 -5.69
CA ASN A 143 -13.64 24.21 -6.10
C ASN A 143 -12.12 24.16 -5.92
N THR A 144 -11.66 23.53 -4.86
CA THR A 144 -10.23 23.33 -4.61
C THR A 144 -9.59 22.51 -5.72
N TYR A 145 -10.27 21.46 -6.19
CA TYR A 145 -9.86 20.71 -7.37
C TYR A 145 -9.71 21.62 -8.59
N LEU A 146 -10.75 22.37 -8.97
CA LEU A 146 -10.74 23.21 -10.17
C LEU A 146 -9.64 24.28 -10.17
N MET A 147 -9.23 24.79 -9.01
CA MET A 147 -8.22 25.84 -8.94
C MET A 147 -6.82 25.35 -9.33
N GLN A 148 -6.51 24.07 -9.11
CA GLN A 148 -5.15 23.52 -9.29
C GLN A 148 -5.17 22.10 -9.91
N ASN A 149 -6.21 21.74 -10.66
CA ASN A 149 -6.40 20.39 -11.20
C ASN A 149 -5.20 19.91 -12.03
N GLU A 150 -4.66 20.75 -12.92
CA GLU A 150 -3.47 20.42 -13.73
C GLU A 150 -2.28 20.01 -12.85
N LYS A 151 -2.05 20.75 -11.75
CA LYS A 151 -0.99 20.45 -10.77
C LYS A 151 -1.26 19.11 -10.06
N TYR A 152 -2.50 18.86 -9.65
CA TYR A 152 -2.86 17.60 -8.99
C TYR A 152 -2.72 16.40 -9.94
N GLU A 153 -3.13 16.52 -11.20
CA GLU A 153 -2.97 15.45 -12.20
C GLU A 153 -1.49 15.16 -12.55
N GLU A 154 -0.65 16.17 -12.48
CA GLU A 154 0.78 16.03 -12.72
C GLU A 154 1.50 15.33 -11.56
N PHE A 155 1.24 15.76 -10.32
CA PHE A 155 2.04 15.42 -9.14
C PHE A 155 1.38 14.49 -8.11
N ALA A 156 0.09 14.17 -8.24
CA ALA A 156 -0.59 13.22 -7.35
C ALA A 156 -0.95 11.92 -8.09
N GLY A 157 -0.97 10.83 -7.33
CA GLY A 157 -1.40 9.50 -7.78
C GLY A 157 -2.78 9.08 -7.24
N LEU A 158 -3.42 9.92 -6.42
CA LEU A 158 -4.74 9.67 -5.83
C LEU A 158 -5.36 10.97 -5.32
N LEU A 159 -6.67 11.13 -5.53
CA LEU A 159 -7.48 12.17 -4.89
C LEU A 159 -8.29 11.59 -3.74
N PHE A 160 -8.27 12.23 -2.58
CA PHE A 160 -8.99 11.84 -1.38
C PHE A 160 -9.96 12.94 -0.97
N LEU A 161 -11.24 12.63 -0.79
CA LEU A 161 -12.28 13.61 -0.46
C LEU A 161 -13.29 13.02 0.50
N ASP A 162 -13.98 13.85 1.27
CA ASP A 162 -15.12 13.38 2.06
C ASP A 162 -16.40 13.26 1.21
N GLU A 163 -17.31 12.39 1.63
CA GLU A 163 -18.61 12.19 0.99
C GLU A 163 -19.39 13.52 0.89
N GLY A 164 -20.02 13.74 -0.27
CA GLY A 164 -20.78 14.97 -0.53
C GLY A 164 -19.94 16.22 -0.81
N ARG A 165 -18.62 16.08 -1.01
CA ARG A 165 -17.71 17.19 -1.34
C ARG A 165 -17.39 17.35 -2.84
N GLY A 166 -18.12 16.65 -3.70
CA GLY A 166 -17.95 16.70 -5.16
C GLY A 166 -17.03 15.62 -5.72
N GLY A 167 -16.68 14.59 -4.93
CA GLY A 167 -15.76 13.54 -5.37
C GLY A 167 -16.30 12.69 -6.52
N GLU A 168 -17.63 12.51 -6.63
CA GLU A 168 -18.26 11.76 -7.72
C GLU A 168 -18.16 12.54 -9.03
N GLU A 169 -18.40 13.84 -8.98
CA GLU A 169 -18.26 14.75 -10.12
C GLU A 169 -16.80 14.87 -10.58
N ILE A 170 -15.85 15.02 -9.64
CA ILE A 170 -14.41 15.01 -9.99
C ILE A 170 -14.03 13.73 -10.71
N ALA A 171 -14.54 12.59 -10.25
CA ALA A 171 -14.23 11.30 -10.86
C ALA A 171 -14.73 11.20 -12.31
N GLU A 172 -15.78 11.91 -12.72
CA GLU A 172 -16.20 11.91 -14.13
C GLU A 172 -15.20 12.65 -15.04
N GLU A 173 -14.37 13.53 -14.47
CA GLU A 173 -13.48 14.43 -15.21
C GLU A 173 -12.01 14.01 -15.14
N THR A 174 -11.56 13.51 -13.99
CA THR A 174 -10.16 13.15 -13.77
C THR A 174 -9.84 11.72 -14.20
N LYS A 175 -8.57 11.50 -14.56
CA LYS A 175 -8.00 10.17 -14.76
C LYS A 175 -7.39 9.59 -13.49
N LEU A 176 -7.28 10.36 -12.42
CA LEU A 176 -6.74 9.90 -11.15
C LEU A 176 -7.75 9.00 -10.43
N PRO A 177 -7.28 7.97 -9.70
CA PRO A 177 -8.11 7.25 -8.73
C PRO A 177 -8.66 8.23 -7.69
N VAL A 178 -9.96 8.12 -7.42
CA VAL A 178 -10.64 8.92 -6.39
C VAL A 178 -11.07 8.00 -5.25
N LEU A 179 -10.75 8.40 -4.03
CA LEU A 179 -11.15 7.73 -2.81
C LEU A 179 -12.03 8.66 -2.00
N ILE A 180 -13.31 8.29 -1.84
CA ILE A 180 -14.31 9.06 -1.10
C ILE A 180 -14.48 8.50 0.29
N HIS A 181 -14.15 9.29 1.31
CA HIS A 181 -14.25 8.97 2.72
C HIS A 181 -15.66 9.20 3.26
N ASN A 182 -16.24 8.16 3.86
CA ASN A 182 -17.46 8.24 4.64
C ASN A 182 -17.12 8.18 6.13
N GLU A 183 -17.14 9.35 6.78
CA GLU A 183 -16.80 9.47 8.19
C GLU A 183 -17.67 8.59 9.10
N GLY A 184 -18.98 8.50 8.79
CA GLY A 184 -19.96 7.78 9.59
C GLY A 184 -19.77 6.27 9.59
N GLU A 185 -19.26 5.72 8.49
CA GLU A 185 -18.95 4.29 8.37
C GLU A 185 -17.49 3.95 8.68
N GLY A 186 -16.60 4.94 8.73
CA GLY A 186 -15.16 4.74 8.84
C GLY A 186 -14.62 3.94 7.66
N SER A 187 -15.11 4.26 6.46
CA SER A 187 -14.81 3.55 5.22
C SER A 187 -14.50 4.54 4.10
N CYS A 188 -13.90 4.06 3.03
CA CYS A 188 -13.82 4.82 1.79
C CYS A 188 -14.27 4.01 0.59
N LYS A 189 -15.05 4.65 -0.27
CA LYS A 189 -15.46 4.13 -1.57
C LYS A 189 -14.41 4.51 -2.62
N LYS A 190 -14.07 3.55 -3.46
CA LYS A 190 -13.14 3.73 -4.58
C LYS A 190 -13.92 4.10 -5.84
N ILE A 191 -13.43 5.08 -6.59
CA ILE A 191 -13.97 5.48 -7.90
C ILE A 191 -12.80 5.60 -8.89
N ASN A 192 -12.96 5.07 -10.10
CA ASN A 192 -11.93 5.01 -11.15
C ASN A 192 -10.59 4.43 -10.66
N PHE A 193 -10.68 3.40 -9.82
CA PHE A 193 -9.56 2.85 -9.07
C PHE A 193 -8.96 1.65 -9.79
N ASP A 194 -8.47 1.87 -11.01
CA ASP A 194 -7.79 0.85 -11.83
C ASP A 194 -6.30 0.74 -11.48
N ARG A 195 -5.96 0.76 -10.18
CA ARG A 195 -4.58 0.85 -9.73
C ARG A 195 -4.06 -0.50 -9.23
N ALA A 196 -3.33 -1.21 -10.10
CA ALA A 196 -2.28 -2.12 -9.64
C ALA A 196 -1.04 -1.28 -9.30
N MET A 197 -0.36 -1.56 -8.19
CA MET A 197 0.90 -0.87 -7.86
C MET A 197 2.01 -1.20 -8.87
N VAL A 198 1.89 -2.36 -9.52
CA VAL A 198 2.77 -2.80 -10.61
C VAL A 198 1.89 -3.35 -11.73
N GLU A 199 2.08 -2.86 -12.95
CA GLU A 199 1.39 -3.37 -14.13
C GLU A 199 2.19 -4.48 -14.82
N SER A 200 1.49 -5.47 -15.37
CA SER A 200 2.08 -6.52 -16.20
C SER A 200 1.65 -6.36 -17.65
N THR A 201 2.58 -6.57 -18.58
CA THR A 201 2.30 -6.55 -20.02
C THR A 201 1.68 -7.85 -20.54
N ILE A 202 1.68 -8.90 -19.72
CA ILE A 202 1.09 -10.22 -20.01
C ILE A 202 0.18 -10.66 -18.87
N THR A 203 -0.68 -11.63 -19.14
CA THR A 203 -1.60 -12.20 -18.13
C THR A 203 -1.03 -13.49 -17.56
N TRP A 204 -1.57 -13.97 -16.43
CA TRP A 204 -1.17 -15.27 -15.88
C TRP A 204 -1.40 -16.43 -16.87
N ALA A 205 -2.38 -16.31 -17.77
CA ALA A 205 -2.64 -17.32 -18.79
C ALA A 205 -1.48 -17.53 -19.78
N ASP A 206 -0.55 -16.56 -19.88
CA ASP A 206 0.64 -16.64 -20.74
C ASP A 206 1.80 -17.42 -20.09
N PHE A 207 1.70 -17.75 -18.81
CA PHE A 207 2.72 -18.47 -18.04
C PHE A 207 2.66 -19.98 -18.28
N LYS A 208 3.83 -20.61 -18.38
CA LYS A 208 3.98 -22.06 -18.38
C LYS A 208 4.25 -22.54 -16.96
N THR A 209 3.17 -22.92 -16.28
CA THR A 209 3.24 -23.45 -14.92
C THR A 209 3.65 -24.93 -14.88
N ASP A 210 4.20 -25.36 -13.74
CA ASP A 210 4.45 -26.77 -13.46
C ASP A 210 3.13 -27.55 -13.26
N GLY A 211 3.24 -28.86 -13.00
CA GLY A 211 2.07 -29.72 -12.78
C GLY A 211 1.20 -29.35 -11.57
N ASN A 212 1.63 -28.40 -10.74
CA ASN A 212 0.90 -27.88 -9.58
C ASN A 212 0.43 -26.43 -9.80
N GLY A 213 0.58 -25.87 -11.00
CA GLY A 213 0.20 -24.49 -11.28
C GLY A 213 1.20 -23.45 -10.76
N LEU A 214 2.46 -23.83 -10.55
CA LEU A 214 3.49 -22.96 -9.97
C LEU A 214 4.57 -22.58 -10.99
N VAL A 215 5.14 -21.39 -10.85
CA VAL A 215 6.39 -20.98 -11.50
C VAL A 215 7.47 -20.67 -10.45
N PRO A 216 8.74 -21.05 -10.67
CA PRO A 216 9.85 -20.54 -9.88
C PRO A 216 10.00 -19.01 -10.07
N CYS A 217 10.38 -18.35 -8.98
CA CYS A 217 10.70 -16.92 -8.97
C CYS A 217 12.07 -16.73 -8.32
N ILE A 218 13.04 -16.27 -9.11
CA ILE A 218 14.37 -15.86 -8.67
C ILE A 218 14.28 -14.42 -8.20
N VAL A 219 14.77 -14.13 -7.00
CA VAL A 219 14.70 -12.80 -6.41
C VAL A 219 16.09 -12.22 -6.35
N GLN A 220 16.28 -11.04 -6.94
CA GLN A 220 17.53 -10.29 -6.96
C GLN A 220 17.37 -8.94 -6.28
N ASP A 221 18.43 -8.48 -5.67
CA ASP A 221 18.53 -7.09 -5.24
C ASP A 221 18.59 -6.17 -6.45
N HIS A 222 17.75 -5.14 -6.46
CA HIS A 222 17.66 -4.23 -7.60
C HIS A 222 18.89 -3.32 -7.76
N GLU A 223 19.64 -3.03 -6.69
CA GLU A 223 20.77 -2.10 -6.73
C GLU A 223 22.05 -2.78 -7.21
N ASN A 224 22.33 -3.97 -6.68
CA ASN A 224 23.61 -4.66 -6.88
C ASN A 224 23.50 -5.98 -7.65
N GLY A 225 22.29 -6.45 -7.94
CA GLY A 225 22.04 -7.68 -8.69
C GLY A 225 22.30 -8.98 -7.92
N GLU A 226 22.59 -8.93 -6.62
CA GLU A 226 22.79 -10.11 -5.77
C GLU A 226 21.52 -10.97 -5.76
N VAL A 227 21.67 -12.28 -5.99
CA VAL A 227 20.55 -13.22 -5.85
C VAL A 227 20.26 -13.42 -4.37
N LEU A 228 19.06 -13.05 -3.95
CA LEU A 228 18.61 -13.07 -2.57
C LEU A 228 17.97 -14.41 -2.20
N MET A 229 17.09 -14.93 -3.03
CA MET A 229 16.39 -16.18 -2.77
C MET A 229 15.73 -16.73 -4.03
N LEU A 230 15.24 -17.97 -3.93
CA LEU A 230 14.29 -18.57 -4.86
C LEU A 230 13.02 -18.93 -4.10
N ALA A 231 11.87 -18.61 -4.70
CA ALA A 231 10.55 -18.99 -4.22
C ALA A 231 9.70 -19.52 -5.38
N TYR A 232 8.44 -19.85 -5.10
CA TYR A 232 7.46 -20.24 -6.11
C TYR A 232 6.27 -19.30 -6.05
N MET A 233 5.61 -19.09 -7.18
CA MET A 233 4.41 -18.27 -7.29
C MET A 233 3.32 -19.05 -8.04
N ASN A 234 2.08 -18.89 -7.59
CA ASN A 234 0.87 -19.22 -8.34
C ASN A 234 0.15 -17.93 -8.79
N GLU A 235 -0.96 -18.06 -9.51
CA GLU A 235 -1.76 -16.94 -10.02
C GLU A 235 -2.12 -15.94 -8.93
N GLU A 236 -2.60 -16.45 -7.79
CA GLU A 236 -3.04 -15.64 -6.67
C GLU A 236 -1.88 -14.82 -6.08
N SER A 237 -0.72 -15.44 -5.88
CA SER A 237 0.48 -14.75 -5.38
C SER A 237 1.03 -13.71 -6.37
N PHE A 238 0.88 -13.95 -7.68
CA PHE A 238 1.26 -12.99 -8.72
C PHE A 238 0.35 -11.78 -8.71
N ASN A 239 -0.96 -11.98 -8.73
CA ASN A 239 -1.93 -10.89 -8.68
C ASN A 239 -1.77 -10.07 -7.39
N LYS A 240 -1.58 -10.72 -6.24
CA LYS A 240 -1.29 -10.01 -4.97
C LYS A 240 0.00 -9.20 -5.01
N THR A 241 1.00 -9.70 -5.72
CA THR A 241 2.27 -8.96 -5.92
C THR A 241 2.05 -7.72 -6.78
N LEU A 242 1.26 -7.81 -7.85
CA LEU A 242 0.91 -6.66 -8.70
C LEU A 242 0.05 -5.63 -7.97
N GLU A 243 -0.93 -6.09 -7.19
CA GLU A 243 -1.83 -5.25 -6.40
C GLU A 243 -1.08 -4.47 -5.31
N SER A 244 -0.23 -5.16 -4.54
CA SER A 244 0.44 -4.58 -3.37
C SER A 244 1.79 -3.94 -3.67
N GLY A 245 2.43 -4.28 -4.79
CA GLY A 245 3.83 -3.93 -5.04
C GLY A 245 4.82 -4.65 -4.12
N ARG A 246 4.37 -5.62 -3.31
CA ARG A 246 5.18 -6.41 -2.37
C ARG A 246 5.24 -7.86 -2.82
N MET A 247 6.41 -8.49 -2.70
CA MET A 247 6.56 -9.88 -3.10
C MET A 247 5.69 -10.80 -2.25
N THR A 248 4.78 -11.49 -2.92
CA THR A 248 3.97 -12.57 -2.36
C THR A 248 4.32 -13.88 -3.05
N TYR A 249 4.52 -14.93 -2.26
CA TYR A 249 4.92 -16.25 -2.75
C TYR A 249 3.90 -17.32 -2.39
N TRP A 250 3.94 -18.45 -3.09
CA TRP A 250 3.25 -19.67 -2.69
C TRP A 250 4.20 -20.59 -1.90
N SER A 251 3.87 -20.84 -0.64
CA SER A 251 4.63 -21.76 0.20
C SER A 251 4.25 -23.20 -0.14
N ARG A 252 5.10 -23.92 -0.89
CA ARG A 252 4.81 -25.31 -1.26
C ARG A 252 4.68 -26.27 -0.07
N SER A 253 5.35 -26.00 1.05
CA SER A 253 5.26 -26.85 2.23
C SER A 253 4.01 -26.57 3.06
N ARG A 254 3.56 -25.31 3.12
CA ARG A 254 2.41 -24.87 3.91
C ARG A 254 1.11 -24.82 3.08
N GLN A 255 1.22 -24.86 1.76
CA GLN A 255 0.11 -24.76 0.81
C GLN A 255 -0.73 -23.50 1.04
N GLU A 256 -0.05 -22.37 1.26
CA GLU A 256 -0.65 -21.08 1.56
C GLU A 256 0.15 -19.95 0.89
N LEU A 257 -0.50 -18.80 0.72
CA LEU A 257 0.17 -17.55 0.36
C LEU A 257 1.10 -17.09 1.49
N TRP A 258 2.24 -16.54 1.09
CA TRP A 258 3.25 -15.99 1.98
C TRP A 258 3.77 -14.67 1.43
N MET A 259 3.26 -13.56 1.95
CA MET A 259 3.85 -12.26 1.70
C MET A 259 5.16 -12.11 2.50
N LYS A 260 6.24 -11.82 1.80
CA LYS A 260 7.58 -11.78 2.41
C LYS A 260 7.69 -10.55 3.31
N GLY A 261 8.01 -10.80 4.57
CA GLY A 261 8.21 -9.76 5.57
C GLY A 261 7.20 -9.81 6.71
N LEU A 262 5.99 -10.34 6.51
CA LEU A 262 4.89 -10.25 7.49
C LEU A 262 5.26 -10.67 8.92
N THR A 263 6.01 -11.76 9.09
CA THR A 263 6.41 -12.23 10.43
C THR A 263 7.73 -11.61 10.91
N SER A 264 8.59 -11.19 9.98
CA SER A 264 9.98 -10.82 10.26
C SER A 264 10.29 -9.32 10.19
N GLY A 265 9.38 -8.50 9.64
CA GLY A 265 9.63 -7.12 9.24
C GLY A 265 10.52 -6.97 7.98
N HIS A 266 11.07 -8.06 7.43
CA HIS A 266 12.00 -8.00 6.30
C HIS A 266 11.28 -8.08 4.94
N PHE A 267 10.71 -6.96 4.50
CA PHE A 267 9.91 -6.86 3.28
C PHE A 267 10.72 -6.87 1.98
N GLN A 268 10.04 -7.13 0.87
CA GLN A 268 10.56 -7.07 -0.49
C GLN A 268 9.60 -6.28 -1.36
N TYR A 269 10.00 -5.08 -1.77
CA TYR A 269 9.21 -4.24 -2.68
C TYR A 269 9.64 -4.48 -4.12
N VAL A 270 8.68 -4.75 -5.00
CA VAL A 270 8.93 -5.01 -6.41
C VAL A 270 9.43 -3.76 -7.09
N LYS A 271 10.54 -3.88 -7.81
CA LYS A 271 11.03 -2.84 -8.74
C LYS A 271 10.80 -3.25 -10.18
N THR A 272 11.09 -4.50 -10.52
CA THR A 272 10.77 -5.06 -11.84
C THR A 272 10.46 -6.55 -11.73
N LEU A 273 9.48 -7.02 -12.49
CA LEU A 273 9.30 -8.44 -12.80
C LEU A 273 9.68 -8.69 -14.25
N SER A 274 10.50 -9.70 -14.49
CA SER A 274 10.82 -10.19 -15.84
C SER A 274 10.49 -11.66 -15.91
N ILE A 275 10.08 -12.13 -17.09
CA ILE A 275 9.84 -13.53 -17.36
C ILE A 275 10.90 -14.02 -18.36
N ASP A 276 11.29 -15.29 -18.27
CA ASP A 276 12.27 -15.86 -19.17
C ASP A 276 11.69 -16.19 -20.55
N CYS A 277 12.51 -16.73 -21.45
CA CYS A 277 12.19 -16.79 -22.87
C CYS A 277 11.11 -17.82 -23.24
N ASP A 278 10.79 -18.76 -22.36
CA ASP A 278 9.73 -19.73 -22.55
C ASP A 278 8.58 -19.58 -21.55
N ASN A 279 8.56 -18.48 -20.80
CA ASN A 279 7.50 -18.07 -19.88
C ASN A 279 7.30 -19.01 -18.68
N ASP A 280 8.33 -19.74 -18.24
CA ASP A 280 8.19 -20.69 -17.13
C ASP A 280 8.83 -20.22 -15.82
N THR A 281 9.66 -19.16 -15.86
CA THR A 281 10.39 -18.67 -14.70
C THR A 281 10.34 -17.15 -14.59
N LEU A 282 10.09 -16.64 -13.38
CA LEU A 282 10.16 -15.22 -13.05
C LEU A 282 11.53 -14.83 -12.48
N LEU A 283 11.97 -13.62 -12.85
CA LEU A 283 13.04 -12.88 -12.19
C LEU A 283 12.43 -11.59 -11.58
N ALA A 284 12.40 -11.52 -10.25
CA ALA A 284 12.00 -10.33 -9.52
C ALA A 284 13.23 -9.55 -9.06
N LYS A 285 13.32 -8.27 -9.43
CA LYS A 285 14.25 -7.32 -8.80
C LYS A 285 13.51 -6.56 -7.72
N VAL A 286 14.06 -6.53 -6.51
CA VAL A 286 13.40 -5.97 -5.33
C VAL A 286 14.27 -4.99 -4.58
N ALA A 287 13.63 -4.01 -3.95
CA ALA A 287 14.20 -3.29 -2.82
C ALA A 287 13.95 -4.12 -1.55
N GLN A 288 15.02 -4.70 -0.99
CA GLN A 288 14.95 -5.55 0.19
C GLN A 288 15.10 -4.73 1.46
N VAL A 289 14.13 -4.85 2.38
CA VAL A 289 14.25 -4.38 3.75
C VAL A 289 14.74 -5.52 4.64
N GLY A 290 15.78 -5.27 5.44
CA GLY A 290 16.35 -6.28 6.34
C GLY A 290 16.91 -7.52 5.62
N ALA A 291 16.82 -8.69 6.27
CA ALA A 291 17.37 -9.94 5.73
C ALA A 291 16.37 -10.70 4.84
N ALA A 292 16.80 -11.15 3.65
CA ALA A 292 15.96 -12.01 2.83
C ALA A 292 15.78 -13.41 3.46
N CYS A 293 16.82 -13.92 4.14
CA CYS A 293 16.78 -15.24 4.76
C CYS A 293 16.19 -15.21 6.17
N HIS A 294 15.41 -16.24 6.52
CA HIS A 294 14.86 -16.44 7.87
C HIS A 294 15.92 -16.66 8.95
N THR A 295 17.16 -16.96 8.57
CA THR A 295 18.31 -17.11 9.47
C THR A 295 19.00 -15.78 9.80
N GLY A 296 18.49 -14.66 9.26
CA GLY A 296 19.06 -13.33 9.45
C GLY A 296 20.15 -12.96 8.43
N HIS A 297 20.49 -13.84 7.49
CA HIS A 297 21.43 -13.54 6.41
C HIS A 297 20.79 -12.76 5.26
N ARG A 298 21.57 -11.89 4.62
CA ARG A 298 21.11 -11.03 3.50
C ARG A 298 20.57 -11.84 2.33
N THR A 299 21.21 -12.96 1.99
CA THR A 299 20.80 -13.91 0.95
C THR A 299 20.63 -15.31 1.52
N CYS A 300 19.72 -16.10 0.96
CA CYS A 300 19.60 -17.54 1.20
C CYS A 300 20.83 -18.33 0.70
N PHE A 301 21.62 -17.75 -0.20
CA PHE A 301 22.81 -18.35 -0.80
C PHE A 301 24.10 -17.96 -0.06
N TYR A 302 24.04 -17.74 1.25
CA TYR A 302 25.16 -17.26 2.08
C TYR A 302 26.26 -18.30 2.38
N ARG A 303 26.09 -19.55 1.92
CA ARG A 303 27.02 -20.66 2.21
C ARG A 303 27.66 -21.16 0.93
N ASP A 304 28.98 -21.05 0.86
CA ASP A 304 29.76 -21.67 -0.21
C ASP A 304 29.81 -23.19 -0.03
N LEU A 305 29.46 -23.92 -1.08
CA LEU A 305 29.64 -25.38 -1.12
C LEU A 305 31.03 -25.76 -1.62
N VAL A 306 31.55 -25.01 -2.60
CA VAL A 306 32.86 -25.25 -3.23
C VAL A 306 33.50 -23.90 -3.51
N ASN A 307 34.74 -23.73 -3.06
CA ASN A 307 35.59 -22.61 -3.46
C ASN A 307 36.78 -23.16 -4.26
N ARG A 308 36.91 -22.71 -5.50
CA ARG A 308 38.09 -23.01 -6.30
C ARG A 308 39.25 -22.19 -5.74
N LYS A 309 40.18 -22.87 -5.08
CA LYS A 309 41.44 -22.27 -4.62
C LYS A 309 42.29 -21.79 -5.79
#